data_AF-A0A0K2UNU0-F1
#
_entry.id   AF-A0A0K2UNU0-F1
#
_cell.length_a   1.000
_cell.length_b   1.000
_cell.length_c   1.000
_cell.angle_alpha   90.00
_cell.angle_beta   90.00
_cell.angle_gamma   90.00
#
_symmetry.space_group_name_H-M   'P 1'
#
loop_
_entity.id
_entity.type
_entity.pdbx_description
1 polymer ?
#
loop_
_entity_poly.entity_id
_entity_poly.type
_entity_poly.pdbx_seq_one_letter_code
_entity_poly.pdbx_strand_id
1 'polypeptide(L)'
;PETIEGKRKIDRIIDICGPKGGGLQNLRECIIETKWKYDVAPEEKQVVWKRMILNFMERYFYLILFATYASEVGPEGFKSSFSEWMNARTHLRTMIEEGKDKLEWYRQVDPQKLNTLKELINAPNYEDNLT
;
A
#
# COMPACT_ATOMS: atom_id res chain seq x y z
N PRO A 1 -1.72 -4.00 -17.95
CA PRO A 1 -1.51 -4.74 -19.22
C PRO A 1 -0.11 -5.35 -19.31
N GLU A 2 0.95 -4.55 -19.09
CA GLU A 2 2.35 -5.01 -19.17
C GLU A 2 2.90 -5.59 -17.84
N THR A 3 2.52 -5.04 -16.68
CA THR A 3 3.05 -5.45 -15.36
C THR A 3 2.21 -6.50 -14.63
N ILE A 4 1.12 -6.98 -15.22
CA ILE A 4 0.15 -7.87 -14.54
C ILE A 4 0.82 -9.17 -14.11
N GLU A 5 1.60 -9.77 -15.00
CA GLU A 5 2.28 -11.03 -14.72
C GLU A 5 3.44 -10.84 -13.72
N GLY A 6 4.19 -9.74 -13.85
CA GLY A 6 5.20 -9.35 -12.86
C GLY A 6 4.60 -9.19 -11.46
N LYS A 7 3.42 -8.57 -11.36
CA LYS A 7 2.68 -8.44 -10.10
C LYS A 7 2.30 -9.80 -9.52
N ARG A 8 1.72 -10.70 -10.32
CA ARG A 8 1.33 -12.05 -9.85
C ARG A 8 2.52 -12.82 -9.29
N LYS A 9 3.67 -12.76 -9.96
CA LYS A 9 4.91 -13.41 -9.50
C LYS A 9 5.41 -12.83 -8.17
N ILE A 10 5.45 -11.50 -8.06
CA ILE A 10 5.92 -10.82 -6.85
C ILE A 10 4.99 -11.03 -5.67
N ASP A 11 3.67 -10.99 -5.88
CA ASP A 11 2.70 -11.29 -4.82
C ASP A 11 2.99 -12.66 -4.20
N ARG A 12 3.13 -13.68 -5.05
CA ARG A 12 3.45 -15.03 -4.60
C ARG A 12 4.80 -15.12 -3.87
N ILE A 13 5.83 -14.45 -4.37
CA ILE A 13 7.16 -14.46 -3.74
C ILE A 13 7.11 -13.78 -2.37
N ILE A 14 6.44 -12.63 -2.25
CA ILE A 14 6.28 -11.91 -0.99
C ILE A 14 5.55 -12.79 0.04
N ASP A 15 4.49 -13.47 -0.37
CA ASP A 15 3.70 -14.32 0.52
C ASP A 15 4.48 -15.57 0.98
N ILE A 16 5.35 -16.13 0.13
CA ILE A 16 6.21 -17.28 0.49
C ILE A 16 7.40 -16.86 1.37
N CYS A 17 8.02 -15.72 1.10
CA CYS A 17 9.24 -15.29 1.79
C CYS A 17 8.98 -14.52 3.08
N GLY A 18 7.77 -13.98 3.28
CA GLY A 18 7.42 -13.19 4.46
C GLY A 18 6.42 -13.83 5.43
N PRO A 19 6.41 -15.15 5.71
CA PRO A 19 5.50 -15.70 6.71
C PRO A 19 5.83 -15.12 8.09
N LYS A 20 4.79 -14.87 8.88
CA LYS A 20 4.91 -14.30 10.23
C LYS A 20 5.84 -15.15 11.10
N GLY A 21 6.82 -14.50 11.71
CA GLY A 21 7.83 -15.14 12.57
C GLY A 21 9.15 -15.51 11.88
N GLY A 22 9.26 -15.38 10.55
CA GLY A 22 10.49 -15.68 9.79
C GLY A 22 11.56 -14.59 9.79
N GLY A 23 11.32 -13.46 10.47
CA GLY A 23 12.24 -12.30 10.50
C GLY A 23 12.30 -11.47 9.22
N LEU A 24 11.64 -11.90 8.14
CA LEU A 24 11.56 -11.19 6.86
C LEU A 24 10.27 -10.36 6.76
N GLN A 25 10.38 -9.16 6.20
CA GLN A 25 9.24 -8.25 6.03
C GLN A 25 8.39 -8.64 4.80
N ASN A 26 7.14 -9.03 5.04
CA ASN A 26 6.13 -9.09 3.98
C ASN A 26 5.65 -7.66 3.68
N LEU A 27 6.00 -7.11 2.50
CA LEU A 27 5.64 -5.73 2.16
C LEU A 27 4.12 -5.49 2.07
N ARG A 28 3.34 -6.50 1.67
CA ARG A 28 1.88 -6.38 1.56
C ARG A 28 1.25 -6.27 2.94
N GLU A 29 1.69 -7.11 3.88
CA GLU A 29 1.28 -7.00 5.29
C GLU A 29 1.79 -5.69 5.91
N CYS A 30 3.03 -5.30 5.65
CA CYS A 30 3.60 -4.05 6.16
C CYS A 30 2.78 -2.83 5.72
N ILE A 31 2.30 -2.78 4.47
CA ILE A 31 1.42 -1.72 3.99
C ILE A 31 0.11 -1.70 4.78
N ILE A 32 -0.54 -2.86 4.93
CA ILE A 32 -1.83 -2.99 5.63
C ILE A 32 -1.71 -2.64 7.11
N GLU A 33 -0.74 -3.22 7.81
CA GLU A 33 -0.51 -3.00 9.24
C GLU A 33 -0.11 -1.55 9.52
N THR A 34 0.70 -0.94 8.65
CA THR A 34 1.07 0.47 8.81
C THR A 34 -0.10 1.39 8.50
N LYS A 35 -0.98 1.04 7.54
CA LYS A 35 -2.23 1.78 7.30
C LYS A 35 -3.18 1.72 8.49
N TRP A 36 -3.29 0.56 9.13
CA TRP A 36 -4.06 0.45 10.38
C TRP A 36 -3.48 1.34 11.48
N LYS A 37 -2.15 1.34 11.66
CA LYS A 37 -1.47 2.24 12.61
C LYS A 37 -1.71 3.71 12.29
N TYR A 38 -1.66 4.09 11.02
CA TYR A 38 -2.01 5.44 10.57
C TYR A 38 -3.45 5.79 10.95
N ASP A 39 -4.41 4.89 10.69
CA ASP A 39 -5.83 5.14 10.90
C ASP A 39 -6.25 5.27 12.37
N VAL A 40 -5.46 4.74 13.31
CA VAL A 40 -5.71 4.86 14.76
C VAL A 40 -4.75 5.84 15.44
N ALA A 41 -3.79 6.40 14.70
CA ALA A 41 -2.80 7.30 15.25
C ALA A 41 -3.38 8.71 15.46
N PRO A 42 -2.94 9.41 16.51
CA PRO A 42 -3.07 10.87 16.61
C PRO A 42 -2.49 11.57 15.37
N GLU A 43 -3.03 12.73 15.02
CA GLU A 43 -2.70 13.47 13.80
C GLU A 43 -1.19 13.77 13.69
N GLU A 44 -0.54 14.09 14.81
CA GLU A 44 0.90 14.36 14.86
C GLU A 44 1.78 13.15 14.49
N LYS A 45 1.25 11.92 14.66
CA LYS A 45 1.94 10.68 14.29
C LYS A 45 1.56 10.20 12.88
N GLN A 46 0.44 10.66 12.33
CA GLN A 46 -0.02 10.26 11.00
C GLN A 46 0.99 10.61 9.89
N VAL A 47 1.71 11.72 10.00
CA VAL A 47 2.76 12.11 9.05
C VAL A 47 3.85 11.04 8.94
N VAL A 48 4.26 10.45 10.07
CA VAL A 48 5.28 9.39 10.11
C VAL A 48 4.78 8.13 9.46
N TRP A 49 3.57 7.69 9.80
CA TRP A 49 2.97 6.47 9.23
C TRP A 49 2.66 6.62 7.75
N LYS A 50 2.16 7.78 7.31
CA LYS A 50 1.96 8.12 5.91
C LYS A 50 3.24 7.96 5.10
N ARG A 51 4.36 8.53 5.59
CA ARG A 51 5.67 8.37 4.95
C ARG A 51 6.10 6.90 4.88
N MET A 52 5.87 6.11 5.92
CA MET A 52 6.20 4.68 5.91
C MET A 52 5.37 3.88 4.90
N ILE A 53 4.05 4.14 4.80
CA ILE A 53 3.16 3.50 3.82
C ILE A 53 3.64 3.81 2.40
N LEU A 54 3.91 5.08 2.10
CA LEU A 54 4.42 5.51 0.79
C LEU A 54 5.73 4.80 0.42
N ASN A 55 6.66 4.69 1.38
CA ASN A 55 7.92 3.97 1.18
C ASN A 55 7.73 2.47 0.90
N PHE A 56 6.81 1.80 1.61
CA PHE A 56 6.55 0.38 1.36
C PHE A 56 5.88 0.14 0.01
N MET A 57 4.93 1.01 -0.36
CA MET A 57 4.31 0.95 -1.68
C MET A 57 5.32 1.14 -2.79
N GLU A 58 6.19 2.15 -2.70
CA GLU A 58 7.22 2.40 -3.70
C GLU A 58 8.11 1.18 -3.89
N ARG A 59 8.61 0.58 -2.81
CA ARG A 59 9.40 -0.67 -2.88
C ARG A 59 8.63 -1.80 -3.55
N TYR A 60 7.36 -1.97 -3.20
CA TYR A 60 6.49 -2.98 -3.80
C TYR A 60 6.30 -2.76 -5.30
N PHE A 61 6.08 -1.51 -5.75
CA PHE A 61 6.02 -1.19 -7.17
C PHE A 61 7.34 -1.51 -7.88
N TYR A 62 8.48 -1.13 -7.32
CA TYR A 62 9.78 -1.44 -7.93
C TYR A 62 10.04 -2.95 -8.03
N LEU A 63 9.59 -3.76 -7.07
CA LEU A 63 9.67 -5.22 -7.18
C LEU A 63 8.84 -5.75 -8.36
N ILE A 64 7.61 -5.24 -8.55
CA ILE A 64 6.76 -5.59 -9.68
C ILE A 64 7.46 -5.25 -11.00
N LEU A 65 8.04 -4.05 -11.10
CA LEU A 65 8.76 -3.62 -12.29
C LEU A 65 10.01 -4.48 -12.54
N PHE A 66 10.76 -4.80 -11.48
CA PHE A 66 11.93 -5.65 -11.60
C PHE A 66 11.57 -7.08 -12.03
N ALA A 67 10.47 -7.65 -11.53
CA ALA A 67 10.00 -8.96 -11.99
C ALA A 67 9.54 -8.95 -13.45
N THR A 68 8.95 -7.83 -13.89
CA THR A 68 8.58 -7.62 -15.30
C THR A 68 9.84 -7.55 -16.16
N TYR A 69 10.81 -6.70 -15.79
CA TYR A 69 12.12 -6.61 -16.41
C TYR A 69 12.85 -7.97 -16.48
N ALA A 70 12.92 -8.70 -15.37
CA ALA A 70 13.60 -9.99 -15.32
C ALA A 70 12.91 -11.03 -16.20
N SER A 71 11.59 -10.95 -16.37
CA SER A 71 10.85 -11.83 -17.27
C SER A 71 11.08 -11.48 -18.75
N GLU A 72 11.22 -10.20 -19.08
CA GLU A 72 11.45 -9.72 -20.46
C GLU A 72 12.91 -9.89 -20.90
N VAL A 73 13.86 -9.43 -20.07
CA VAL A 73 15.28 -9.31 -20.44
C VAL A 73 16.10 -10.53 -19.98
N GLY A 74 15.61 -11.27 -18.99
CA GLY A 74 16.26 -12.48 -18.46
C GLY A 74 16.54 -13.56 -19.52
N PRO A 75 15.59 -13.91 -20.42
CA PRO A 75 15.83 -14.87 -21.50
C PRO A 75 16.96 -14.47 -22.46
N GLU A 76 17.26 -13.18 -22.57
CA GLU A 76 18.36 -12.67 -23.39
C GLU A 76 19.68 -12.53 -22.62
N GLY A 77 19.73 -12.93 -21.35
CA GLY A 77 20.92 -12.84 -20.52
C GLY A 77 21.19 -11.43 -19.98
N PHE A 78 20.16 -10.61 -19.76
CA PHE A 78 20.28 -9.27 -19.17
C PHE A 78 21.17 -8.30 -19.98
N LYS A 79 21.00 -8.29 -21.31
CA LYS A 79 21.78 -7.40 -22.23
C LYS A 79 21.59 -5.91 -21.96
N SER A 80 20.49 -5.52 -21.34
CA SER A 80 20.27 -4.17 -20.83
C SER A 80 20.05 -4.25 -19.33
N SER A 81 20.54 -3.24 -18.62
CA SER A 81 20.32 -3.08 -17.18
C SER A 81 18.88 -2.69 -16.86
N PHE A 82 18.46 -2.90 -15.61
CA PHE A 82 17.16 -2.44 -15.12
C PHE A 82 16.98 -0.93 -15.28
N SER A 83 18.04 -0.15 -15.04
CA SER A 83 18.02 1.32 -15.19
C SER A 83 17.75 1.74 -16.64
N GLU A 84 18.40 1.10 -17.61
CA GLU A 84 18.17 1.36 -19.03
C GLU A 84 16.74 0.97 -19.45
N TRP A 85 16.26 -0.19 -18.99
CA TRP A 85 14.89 -0.66 -19.23
C TRP A 85 13.83 0.30 -18.67
N MET A 86 14.07 0.85 -17.47
CA MET A 86 13.23 1.86 -16.82
C MET A 86 13.28 3.21 -17.54
N ASN A 87 14.46 3.64 -18.01
CA ASN A 87 14.61 4.90 -18.72
C ASN A 87 13.94 4.88 -20.11
N ALA A 88 13.84 3.71 -20.73
CA ALA A 88 13.03 3.52 -21.94
C ALA A 88 11.51 3.53 -21.68
N ARG A 89 11.08 3.45 -20.41
CA ARG A 89 9.67 3.35 -19.97
C ARG A 89 9.36 4.37 -18.88
N THR A 90 9.66 5.65 -19.15
CA THR A 90 9.50 6.74 -18.16
C THR A 90 8.09 6.86 -17.61
N HIS A 91 7.06 6.48 -18.39
CA HIS A 91 5.66 6.44 -17.96
C HIS A 91 5.43 5.54 -16.73
N LEU A 92 6.25 4.50 -16.55
CA LEU A 92 6.17 3.62 -15.37
C LEU A 92 6.54 4.37 -14.09
N ARG A 93 7.45 5.36 -14.16
CA ARG A 93 7.76 6.20 -12.99
C ARG A 93 6.60 7.13 -12.66
N THR A 94 5.95 7.70 -13.68
CA THR A 94 4.74 8.50 -13.51
C THR A 94 3.62 7.70 -12.86
N MET A 95 3.43 6.43 -13.26
CA MET A 95 2.43 5.55 -12.65
C MET A 95 2.67 5.30 -11.16
N ILE A 96 3.94 5.27 -10.70
CA ILE A 96 4.26 5.13 -9.27
C ILE A 96 3.80 6.37 -8.50
N GLU A 97 4.09 7.57 -9.02
CA GLU A 97 3.68 8.82 -8.39
C GLU A 97 2.16 8.96 -8.37
N GLU A 98 1.48 8.75 -9.50
CA GLU A 98 0.02 8.80 -9.56
C GLU A 98 -0.67 7.75 -8.68
N GLY A 99 -0.04 6.58 -8.52
CA GLY A 99 -0.53 5.52 -7.63
C GLY A 99 -0.48 5.92 -6.16
N LYS A 100 0.54 6.68 -5.73
CA LYS A 100 0.67 7.19 -4.36
C LYS A 100 -0.46 8.16 -4.01
N ASP A 101 -0.90 8.97 -4.96
CA ASP A 101 -1.94 9.99 -4.76
C ASP A 101 -3.36 9.42 -4.70
N LYS A 102 -3.59 8.22 -5.24
CA LYS A 102 -4.90 7.55 -5.22
C LYS A 102 -5.25 6.88 -3.90
N LEU A 103 -4.36 6.90 -2.91
CA LEU A 103 -4.65 6.35 -1.59
C LEU A 103 -5.66 7.21 -0.83
N GLU A 104 -6.68 6.56 -0.28
CA GLU A 104 -7.61 7.18 0.66
C GLU A 104 -6.94 7.35 2.04
N TRP A 105 -6.60 8.61 2.35
CA TRP A 105 -5.94 9.00 3.60
C TRP A 105 -6.90 9.30 4.74
N TYR A 106 -8.19 9.41 4.47
CA TYR A 106 -9.20 9.68 5.49
C TYR A 106 -10.16 8.51 5.55
N ARG A 107 -10.57 8.13 6.76
CA ARG A 107 -11.70 7.22 6.90
C ARG A 107 -12.92 7.92 6.32
N GLN A 108 -13.56 7.31 5.31
CA GLN A 108 -14.91 7.71 4.99
C GLN A 108 -15.78 7.41 6.22
N VAL A 109 -16.29 8.45 6.84
CA VAL A 109 -17.28 8.28 7.90
C VAL A 109 -18.53 7.76 7.21
N ASP A 110 -18.87 6.52 7.50
CA ASP A 110 -20.14 5.92 7.09
C ASP A 110 -21.29 6.87 7.51
N PRO A 111 -22.03 7.45 6.54
CA PRO A 111 -23.07 8.42 6.83
C PRO A 111 -24.19 7.84 7.71
N GLN A 112 -24.48 6.54 7.57
CA GLN A 112 -25.45 5.88 8.44
C GLN A 112 -24.95 5.82 9.87
N LYS A 113 -23.68 5.42 10.10
CA LYS A 113 -23.10 5.42 11.46
C LYS A 113 -23.04 6.81 12.07
N LEU A 114 -22.75 7.84 11.28
CA LEU A 114 -22.77 9.23 11.74
C LEU A 114 -24.17 9.67 12.16
N ASN A 115 -25.19 9.31 11.38
CA ASN A 115 -26.59 9.61 11.72
C ASN A 115 -27.03 8.86 12.98
N THR A 116 -26.70 7.58 13.11
CA THR A 116 -26.98 6.81 14.33
C THR A 116 -26.29 7.42 15.55
N LEU A 117 -25.03 7.86 15.43
CA LEU A 117 -24.34 8.55 16.53
C LEU A 117 -25.02 9.87 16.90
N LYS A 118 -25.48 10.65 15.90
CA LYS A 118 -26.25 11.88 16.16
C LYS A 118 -27.56 11.57 16.87
N GLU A 119 -28.26 10.49 16.51
CA GLU A 119 -29.48 10.07 17.18
C GLU A 119 -29.22 9.67 18.64
N LEU A 120 -28.18 8.88 18.89
CA LEU A 120 -27.78 8.44 20.24
C LEU A 120 -27.36 9.60 21.14
N ILE A 121 -26.66 10.60 20.60
CA ILE A 121 -26.23 11.80 21.35
C ILE A 121 -27.42 12.71 21.66
N ASN A 122 -28.40 12.82 20.76
CA ASN A 122 -29.59 13.67 20.97
C ASN A 122 -30.69 12.95 21.77
N ALA A 123 -30.52 11.67 22.10
CA ALA A 123 -31.50 10.93 22.88
C ALA A 123 -31.53 11.43 24.33
N PRO A 124 -32.69 11.44 25.01
CA PRO A 124 -32.81 11.91 26.40
C PRO A 124 -31.94 11.11 27.39
N ASN A 125 -31.56 9.89 27.02
CA ASN A 125 -30.76 8.95 27.80
C ASN A 125 -29.32 8.84 27.28
N TYR A 126 -28.77 9.86 26.62
CA TYR A 126 -27.41 9.80 26.07
C TYR A 126 -26.35 9.47 27.14
N GLU A 127 -26.56 9.88 28.40
CA GLU A 127 -25.65 9.57 29.51
C GLU A 127 -25.59 8.07 29.83
N ASP A 128 -26.70 7.34 29.69
CA ASP A 128 -26.73 5.88 29.87
C ASP A 128 -25.96 5.14 28.77
N ASN A 129 -25.72 5.78 27.62
CA ASN A 129 -25.00 5.22 26.48
C ASN A 129 -23.47 5.50 26.53
N LEU A 130 -22.98 6.24 27.54
CA LEU A 130 -21.58 6.69 27.68
C LEU A 130 -20.78 5.92 28.75
N THR A 131 -21.42 5.02 29.48
CA THR A 131 -20.84 4.18 30.55
C THR A 131 -20.84 2.71 30.16
#